data_AF-A0AAW6Q650-F1
#
_entry.id   AF-A0AAW6Q650-F1
#
_cell.length_a   1.000
_cell.length_b   1.000
_cell.length_c   1.000
_cell.angle_alpha   90.00
_cell.angle_beta   90.00
_cell.angle_gamma   90.00
#
_symmetry.space_group_name_H-M   'P 1'
#
loop_
_entity.id
_entity.type
_entity.pdbx_description
1 polymer ?
#
loop_
_entity_poly.entity_id
_entity_poly.type
_entity_poly.pdbx_seq_one_letter_code
_entity_poly.pdbx_strand_id
1 'polypeptide(L)'
;RGVSVSKVLEGIEAAKQAGLGVKINMVVQKGVNEKDILPMARYFKEKGHILRFIEFMDVGNTNQWEKKDVMTKAEIIDLINEHMPVEPIAPNYIGEVASRFRYLDGSGEIGVISSVSDAFCGSCNRARLSARGELFTCLFASSGFD
;
A
#
# COMPACT_ATOMS: atom_id res chain seq x y z
N ARG A 1 -13.34 -16.79 -2.14
CA ARG A 1 -12.07 -17.56 -2.17
C ARG A 1 -11.76 -17.99 -0.74
N GLY A 2 -11.78 -19.30 -0.42
CA GLY A 2 -11.68 -19.84 0.95
C GLY A 2 -10.25 -20.02 1.47
N VAL A 3 -9.38 -19.03 1.28
CA VAL A 3 -8.03 -19.04 1.85
C VAL A 3 -8.09 -18.35 3.21
N SER A 4 -7.68 -19.02 4.28
CA SER A 4 -7.64 -18.42 5.62
C SER A 4 -6.51 -17.41 5.75
N VAL A 5 -6.71 -16.39 6.60
CA VAL A 5 -5.66 -15.42 6.96
C VAL A 5 -4.45 -16.14 7.56
N SER A 6 -4.66 -17.21 8.34
CA SER A 6 -3.57 -17.99 8.93
C SER A 6 -2.58 -18.50 7.90
N LYS A 7 -3.06 -19.05 6.77
CA LYS A 7 -2.19 -19.55 5.69
C LYS A 7 -1.36 -18.44 5.04
N VAL A 8 -1.92 -17.24 4.95
CA VAL A 8 -1.19 -16.07 4.42
C VAL A 8 -0.09 -15.65 5.40
N LEU A 9 -0.39 -15.61 6.70
CA LEU A 9 0.58 -15.28 7.75
C LEU A 9 1.71 -16.34 7.84
N GLU A 10 1.38 -17.61 7.73
CA GLU A 10 2.36 -18.71 7.65
C GLU A 10 3.29 -18.54 6.44
N GLY A 11 2.75 -18.15 5.28
CA GLY A 11 3.56 -17.87 4.09
C GLY A 11 4.49 -16.66 4.26
N ILE A 12 4.04 -15.60 4.94
CA ILE A 12 4.86 -14.42 5.26
C ILE A 12 6.04 -14.82 6.15
N GLU A 13 5.78 -15.63 7.18
CA GLU A 13 6.82 -16.10 8.09
C GLU A 13 7.82 -17.02 7.38
N ALA A 14 7.34 -17.97 6.56
CA ALA A 14 8.20 -18.84 5.77
C ALA A 14 9.11 -18.04 4.82
N ALA A 15 8.57 -17.01 4.15
CA ALA A 15 9.36 -16.13 3.28
C ALA A 15 10.45 -15.38 4.06
N LYS A 16 10.12 -14.88 5.26
CA LYS A 16 11.09 -14.22 6.15
C LYS A 16 12.20 -15.19 6.60
N GLN A 17 11.85 -16.41 7.00
CA GLN A 17 12.81 -17.45 7.41
C GLN A 17 13.75 -17.86 6.27
N ALA A 18 13.26 -17.81 5.03
CA ALA A 18 14.08 -18.01 3.83
C ALA A 18 15.00 -16.82 3.50
N GLY A 19 14.98 -15.74 4.28
CA GLY A 19 15.80 -14.54 4.07
C GLY A 19 15.24 -13.55 3.04
N LEU A 20 13.96 -13.69 2.63
CA LEU A 20 13.33 -12.76 1.71
C LEU A 20 12.90 -11.48 2.43
N GLY A 21 13.12 -10.33 1.79
CA GLY A 21 12.59 -9.06 2.25
C GLY A 21 11.08 -8.97 2.02
N VAL A 22 10.28 -9.11 3.08
CA VAL A 22 8.81 -9.09 2.98
C VAL A 22 8.25 -7.72 3.33
N LYS A 23 7.41 -7.17 2.44
CA LYS A 23 6.59 -5.97 2.66
C LYS A 23 5.12 -6.31 2.49
N ILE A 24 4.27 -5.69 3.29
CA ILE A 24 2.82 -5.92 3.27
C ILE A 24 2.12 -4.73 2.63
N ASN A 25 1.09 -4.99 1.82
CA ASN A 25 0.27 -3.94 1.23
C ASN A 25 -1.19 -4.15 1.66
N MET A 26 -1.83 -3.08 2.15
CA MET A 26 -3.24 -3.04 2.52
C MET A 26 -3.91 -1.94 1.69
N VAL A 27 -4.91 -2.31 0.89
CA VAL A 27 -5.82 -1.32 0.30
C VAL A 27 -6.83 -0.92 1.36
N VAL A 28 -6.94 0.38 1.63
CA VAL A 28 -7.85 0.94 2.63
C VAL A 28 -9.09 1.50 1.94
N GLN A 29 -10.25 0.95 2.26
CA GLN A 29 -11.55 1.41 1.80
C GLN A 29 -12.41 1.80 3.01
N LYS A 30 -12.88 3.05 2.99
CA LYS A 30 -13.72 3.61 4.05
C LYS A 30 -15.09 2.92 4.07
N GLY A 31 -15.62 2.67 5.26
CA GLY A 31 -16.82 1.86 5.49
C GLY A 31 -16.62 0.35 5.38
N VAL A 32 -15.41 -0.14 5.09
CA VAL A 32 -15.15 -1.57 4.80
C VAL A 32 -14.09 -2.13 5.74
N ASN A 33 -12.88 -1.58 5.72
CA ASN A 33 -11.73 -2.15 6.44
C ASN A 33 -10.83 -1.12 7.13
N GLU A 34 -11.22 0.14 7.24
CA GLU A 34 -10.46 1.20 7.91
C GLU A 34 -10.19 0.87 9.39
N LYS A 35 -11.09 0.11 10.04
CA LYS A 35 -10.91 -0.37 11.41
C LYS A 35 -9.70 -1.28 11.59
N ASP A 36 -9.20 -1.89 10.51
CA ASP A 36 -8.07 -2.81 10.55
C ASP A 36 -6.71 -2.08 10.44
N ILE A 37 -6.70 -0.75 10.20
CA ILE A 37 -5.47 0.06 10.10
C ILE A 37 -4.61 -0.09 11.35
N LEU A 38 -5.16 0.19 12.54
CA LEU A 38 -4.42 0.15 13.79
C LEU A 38 -4.00 -1.28 14.19
N PRO A 39 -4.87 -2.31 14.12
CA PRO A 39 -4.47 -3.69 14.35
C PRO A 39 -3.34 -4.15 13.43
N MET A 40 -3.42 -3.88 12.13
CA MET A 40 -2.40 -4.29 11.17
C MET A 40 -1.08 -3.54 11.37
N ALA A 41 -1.13 -2.22 11.60
CA ALA A 41 0.06 -1.43 11.89
C ALA A 41 0.80 -1.98 13.12
N ARG A 42 0.08 -2.25 14.22
CA ARG A 42 0.66 -2.81 15.44
C ARG A 42 1.26 -4.20 15.21
N TYR A 43 0.50 -5.08 14.56
CA TYR A 43 0.93 -6.46 14.31
C TYR A 43 2.20 -6.51 13.45
N PHE A 44 2.24 -5.78 12.33
CA PHE A 44 3.40 -5.83 11.44
C PHE A 44 4.60 -5.05 11.95
N LYS A 45 4.38 -3.99 12.75
CA LYS A 45 5.43 -3.33 13.53
C LYS A 45 6.14 -4.32 14.46
N GLU A 46 5.39 -5.07 15.27
CA GLU A 46 5.95 -6.09 16.19
C GLU A 46 6.72 -7.21 15.45
N LYS A 47 6.29 -7.54 14.23
CA LYS A 47 6.94 -8.56 13.40
C LYS A 47 8.12 -8.02 12.57
N GLY A 48 8.38 -6.72 12.59
CA GLY A 48 9.44 -6.07 11.82
C GLY A 48 9.18 -6.05 10.31
N HIS A 49 7.91 -6.01 9.90
CA HIS A 49 7.51 -5.90 8.49
C HIS A 49 7.06 -4.48 8.17
N ILE A 50 7.52 -3.96 7.03
CA ILE A 50 7.04 -2.67 6.52
C ILE A 50 5.63 -2.87 5.95
N LEU A 51 4.65 -2.22 6.56
CA LEU A 51 3.27 -2.16 6.08
C LEU A 51 3.04 -0.91 5.23
N ARG A 52 2.42 -1.08 4.07
CA ARG A 52 2.04 -0.01 3.15
C ARG A 52 0.52 0.06 3.02
N PHE A 53 -0.04 1.21 3.34
CA PHE A 53 -1.44 1.51 3.08
C PHE A 53 -1.58 2.09 1.67
N ILE A 54 -2.62 1.69 0.96
CA ILE A 54 -2.91 2.14 -0.40
C ILE A 54 -4.32 2.71 -0.39
N GLU A 55 -4.47 3.95 -0.86
CA GLU A 55 -5.79 4.55 -1.02
C GLU A 55 -6.62 3.73 -2.02
N PHE A 56 -7.84 3.39 -1.66
CA PHE A 56 -8.72 2.65 -2.55
C PHE A 56 -8.98 3.45 -3.85
N MET A 57 -8.79 2.76 -4.98
CA MET A 57 -9.20 3.22 -6.31
C MET A 57 -10.20 2.21 -6.86
N ASP A 58 -11.39 2.68 -7.24
CA ASP A 58 -12.28 1.88 -8.08
C ASP A 58 -11.93 2.15 -9.55
N VAL A 59 -11.32 1.16 -10.18
CA VAL A 59 -10.83 1.23 -11.56
C VAL A 59 -11.20 -0.10 -12.20
N GLY A 60 -12.33 -0.12 -12.92
CA GLY A 60 -12.81 -1.37 -13.48
C GLY A 60 -13.95 -1.29 -14.47
N ASN A 61 -15.05 -0.57 -14.23
CA ASN A 61 -16.22 -0.64 -15.15
C ASN A 61 -17.21 0.52 -15.07
N THR A 62 -17.14 1.32 -14.01
CA THR A 62 -18.05 2.43 -13.77
C THR A 62 -17.22 3.54 -13.17
N ASN A 63 -17.21 4.75 -13.74
CA ASN A 63 -16.59 5.93 -13.12
C ASN A 63 -17.40 6.38 -11.86
N GLN A 64 -17.83 5.42 -11.04
CA GLN A 64 -18.64 5.56 -9.82
C GLN A 64 -17.76 5.60 -8.58
N TRP A 65 -16.46 5.91 -8.73
CA TRP A 65 -15.62 6.21 -7.58
C TRP A 65 -16.18 7.43 -6.86
N GLU A 66 -16.59 7.23 -5.61
CA GLU A 66 -17.02 8.31 -4.74
C GLU A 66 -15.91 8.63 -3.74
N LYS A 67 -15.59 9.92 -3.60
CA LYS A 67 -14.65 10.41 -2.56
C LYS A 67 -14.96 9.89 -1.16
N LYS A 68 -16.21 9.52 -0.90
CA LYS A 68 -16.66 8.98 0.40
C LYS A 68 -16.04 7.62 0.74
N ASP A 69 -15.60 6.84 -0.25
CA ASP A 69 -15.05 5.50 -0.05
C ASP A 69 -13.53 5.52 0.19
N VAL A 70 -12.90 6.70 0.06
CA VAL A 70 -11.45 6.87 0.24
C VAL A 70 -11.15 7.39 1.62
N MET A 71 -10.18 6.73 2.26
CA MET A 71 -9.45 7.27 3.39
C MET A 71 -8.10 7.75 2.87
N THR A 72 -7.86 9.06 2.99
CA THR A 72 -6.68 9.72 2.44
C THR A 72 -5.42 9.42 3.23
N LYS A 73 -4.24 9.65 2.64
CA LYS A 73 -2.95 9.59 3.33
C LYS A 73 -2.94 10.39 4.63
N ALA A 74 -3.48 11.60 4.62
CA ALA A 74 -3.53 12.44 5.82
C ALA A 74 -4.34 11.76 6.93
N GLU A 75 -5.58 11.32 6.62
CA GLU A 75 -6.44 10.62 7.58
C GLU A 75 -5.77 9.33 8.13
N ILE A 76 -5.10 8.56 7.28
CA ILE A 76 -4.41 7.32 7.70
C ILE A 76 -3.25 7.65 8.64
N ILE A 77 -2.43 8.65 8.30
CA ILE A 77 -1.27 9.03 9.12
C ILE A 77 -1.71 9.65 10.43
N ASP A 78 -2.72 10.51 10.43
CA ASP A 78 -3.26 11.13 11.65
C ASP A 78 -3.75 10.05 12.62
N LEU A 79 -4.56 9.09 12.14
CA LEU A 79 -5.05 7.97 12.94
C LEU A 79 -3.92 7.14 13.56
N ILE A 80 -2.89 6.83 12.77
CA ILE A 80 -1.74 6.06 13.26
C ILE A 80 -0.94 6.87 14.28
N ASN A 81 -0.69 8.14 13.99
CA ASN A 81 0.14 9.02 14.81
C ASN A 81 -0.44 9.24 16.22
N GLU A 82 -1.77 9.25 16.34
CA GLU A 82 -2.46 9.29 17.65
C GLU A 82 -2.13 8.10 18.57
N HIS A 83 -1.79 6.94 18.01
CA HIS A 83 -1.62 5.67 18.75
C HIS A 83 -0.19 5.14 18.74
N MET A 84 0.54 5.40 17.66
CA MET A 84 1.91 4.96 17.39
C MET A 84 2.59 6.11 16.65
N PRO A 85 3.16 7.09 17.38
CA PRO A 85 3.68 8.31 16.78
C PRO A 85 4.69 8.04 15.67
N VAL A 86 4.52 8.76 14.56
CA VAL A 86 5.37 8.65 13.36
C VAL A 86 5.82 10.02 12.87
N GLU A 87 6.93 10.03 12.14
CA GLU A 87 7.39 11.23 11.43
C GLU A 87 7.82 10.88 9.99
N PRO A 88 7.66 11.80 9.04
CA PRO A 88 8.03 11.56 7.65
C PRO A 88 9.54 11.35 7.51
N ILE A 89 9.93 10.47 6.58
CA ILE A 89 11.33 10.26 6.20
C ILE A 89 11.50 10.36 4.68
N ALA A 90 12.73 10.66 4.26
CA ALA A 90 13.07 10.79 2.85
C ALA A 90 12.78 9.49 2.07
N PRO A 91 12.43 9.61 0.78
CA PRO A 91 12.34 8.45 -0.10
C PRO A 91 13.70 7.75 -0.22
N ASN A 92 13.68 6.44 -0.43
CA ASN A 92 14.88 5.62 -0.67
C ASN A 92 15.49 5.90 -2.05
N TYR A 93 14.69 6.30 -3.02
CA TYR A 93 15.10 6.52 -4.41
C TYR A 93 14.15 7.48 -5.14
N ILE A 94 14.62 8.04 -6.24
CA ILE A 94 13.84 8.93 -7.10
C ILE A 94 12.64 8.16 -7.69
N GLY A 95 11.44 8.70 -7.55
CA GLY A 95 10.22 8.07 -8.05
C GLY A 95 9.65 7.00 -7.11
N GLU A 96 10.10 6.90 -5.86
CA GLU A 96 9.41 6.08 -4.85
C GLU A 96 7.98 6.59 -4.65
N VAL A 97 6.99 5.76 -4.96
CA VAL A 97 5.56 6.13 -4.91
C VAL A 97 4.98 6.15 -3.51
N ALA A 98 5.61 5.47 -2.55
CA ALA A 98 5.16 5.42 -1.17
C ALA A 98 5.78 6.58 -0.40
N SER A 99 4.94 7.44 0.19
CA SER A 99 5.38 8.33 1.27
C SER A 99 5.76 7.48 2.48
N ARG A 100 6.93 7.74 3.07
CA ARG A 100 7.49 6.91 4.16
C ARG A 100 7.44 7.65 5.49
N PHE A 101 7.14 6.91 6.55
CA PHE A 101 7.08 7.42 7.91
C PHE A 101 7.73 6.44 8.87
N ARG A 102 8.67 6.91 9.69
CA ARG A 102 9.29 6.08 10.75
C ARG A 102 8.52 6.23 12.05
N TYR A 103 8.42 5.15 12.83
CA TYR A 103 7.94 5.22 14.20
C TYR A 103 8.96 5.95 15.09
N LEU A 104 8.48 6.85 15.96
CA LEU A 104 9.36 7.62 16.85
C LEU A 104 10.09 6.77 17.89
N ASP A 105 9.57 5.59 18.20
CA ASP A 105 10.21 4.63 19.10
C ASP A 105 11.33 3.81 18.42
N GLY A 106 11.63 4.06 17.15
CA GLY A 106 12.70 3.39 16.41
C GLY A 106 12.39 1.97 15.94
N SER A 107 11.14 1.51 16.11
CA SER A 107 10.73 0.13 15.79
C SER A 107 10.55 -0.19 14.30
N GLY A 108 10.74 0.79 13.41
CA GLY A 108 10.64 0.62 11.97
C GLY A 108 9.85 1.72 11.28
N GLU A 109 9.18 1.36 10.19
CA GLU A 109 8.47 2.31 9.33
C GLU A 109 7.19 1.73 8.71
N ILE A 110 6.32 2.64 8.28
CA ILE A 110 5.18 2.38 7.41
C ILE A 110 5.30 3.22 6.13
N GLY A 111 4.53 2.83 5.11
CA GLY A 111 4.35 3.63 3.92
C GLY A 111 2.88 3.92 3.62
N VAL A 112 2.62 4.99 2.88
CA VAL A 112 1.31 5.28 2.30
C VAL A 112 1.46 5.60 0.82
N ILE A 113 0.68 4.93 -0.01
CA ILE A 113 0.60 5.15 -1.46
C ILE A 113 -0.68 5.97 -1.72
N SER A 114 -0.49 7.27 -1.97
CA SER A 114 -1.54 8.24 -2.25
C SER A 114 -2.03 8.16 -3.69
N SER A 115 -2.65 7.04 -4.06
CA SER A 115 -3.07 6.83 -5.44
C SER A 115 -4.20 7.76 -5.91
N VAL A 116 -4.85 8.48 -4.99
CA VAL A 116 -5.92 9.45 -5.31
C VAL A 116 -5.55 10.85 -4.84
N SER A 117 -5.19 11.02 -3.56
CA SER A 117 -5.03 12.35 -2.95
C SER A 117 -3.80 13.11 -3.42
N ASP A 118 -2.79 12.40 -3.93
CA ASP A 118 -1.48 12.95 -4.31
C ASP A 118 -0.86 12.08 -5.41
N ALA A 119 -1.43 12.19 -6.62
CA ALA A 119 -1.12 11.32 -7.75
C ALA A 119 0.33 11.46 -8.24
N PHE A 120 0.97 10.33 -8.54
CA PHE A 120 2.40 10.23 -8.88
C PHE A 120 2.67 9.96 -10.37
N CYS A 121 1.71 10.22 -11.26
CA CYS A 121 1.89 9.97 -12.70
C CYS A 121 3.05 10.78 -13.33
N GLY A 122 3.33 11.98 -12.82
CA GLY A 122 4.39 12.87 -13.34
C GLY A 122 5.81 12.32 -13.17
N SER A 123 6.02 11.40 -12.24
CA SER A 123 7.31 10.71 -12.02
C SER A 123 7.24 9.21 -12.36
N CYS A 124 6.14 8.75 -12.96
CA CYS A 124 5.94 7.33 -13.28
C CYS A 124 6.89 6.89 -14.40
N ASN A 125 7.72 5.90 -14.11
CA ASN A 125 8.69 5.31 -15.04
C ASN A 125 8.43 3.81 -15.30
N ARG A 126 7.16 3.37 -15.13
CA ARG A 126 6.79 1.96 -15.20
C ARG A 126 6.18 1.58 -16.56
N ALA A 127 6.72 0.54 -17.17
CA ALA A 127 6.08 -0.21 -18.24
C ALA A 127 5.53 -1.55 -17.70
N ARG A 128 4.49 -2.09 -18.33
CA ARG A 128 3.88 -3.38 -18.00
C ARG A 128 3.79 -4.24 -19.26
N LEU A 129 4.26 -5.47 -19.19
CA LEU A 129 3.98 -6.50 -20.20
C LEU A 129 2.79 -7.33 -19.70
N SER A 130 1.75 -7.49 -20.52
CA SER A 130 0.61 -8.35 -20.18
C SER A 130 0.98 -9.83 -20.27
N ALA A 131 0.15 -10.70 -19.70
CA ALA A 131 0.31 -12.15 -19.87
C ALA A 131 0.17 -12.62 -21.33
N ARG A 132 -0.33 -11.76 -22.24
CA ARG A 132 -0.42 -12.01 -23.68
C ARG A 132 0.78 -11.46 -24.46
N GLY A 133 1.74 -10.81 -23.80
CA GLY A 133 2.90 -10.21 -24.46
C GLY A 133 2.69 -8.79 -24.97
N GLU A 134 1.59 -8.12 -24.60
CA GLU A 134 1.31 -6.75 -25.05
C GLU A 134 1.95 -5.73 -24.09
N LEU A 135 2.58 -4.69 -24.65
CA LEU A 135 3.20 -3.61 -23.88
C LEU A 135 2.16 -2.56 -23.48
N PHE A 136 2.16 -2.18 -22.20
CA PHE A 136 1.33 -1.11 -21.65
C PHE A 136 2.22 -0.09 -20.93
N THR A 137 1.95 1.19 -21.18
CA THR A 137 2.65 2.32 -20.52
C THR A 137 1.91 2.83 -19.28
N CYS A 138 0.74 2.29 -18.98
CA CYS A 138 -0.06 2.61 -17.80
C CYS A 138 -0.72 1.34 -17.25
N LEU A 139 -0.92 1.28 -15.93
CA LEU A 139 -1.69 0.20 -15.30
C LEU A 139 -3.15 0.15 -15.75
N PHE A 140 -3.69 1.29 -16.21
CA PHE A 140 -5.12 1.49 -16.50
C PHE A 140 -5.45 1.70 -17.98
N ALA A 141 -4.58 1.27 -18.89
CA ALA A 141 -4.83 1.41 -20.32
C ALA A 141 -5.78 0.31 -20.86
N SER A 142 -6.70 0.71 -21.75
CA SER A 142 -7.67 -0.17 -22.41
C SER A 142 -7.12 -0.92 -23.62
N SER A 143 -6.01 -0.44 -24.19
CA SER A 143 -5.26 -1.10 -25.27
C SER A 143 -3.75 -1.04 -25.00
N GLY A 144 -3.04 -2.07 -25.45
CA GLY A 144 -1.59 -2.16 -25.42
C GLY A 144 -0.98 -1.90 -26.81
N PHE A 145 0.35 -1.90 -26.87
CA PHE A 145 1.14 -1.91 -28.09
C PHE A 145 1.60 -3.35 -28.38
N ASP A 146 1.63 -3.73 -29.66
CA ASP A 146 2.21 -4.97 -30.19
C ASP A 146 3.67 -4.73 -30.59
#